data_AF-A0A8T5QFE8-F1
#
_entry.id   AF-A0A8T5QFE8-F1
#
_cell.length_a   1.000
_cell.length_b   1.000
_cell.length_c   1.000
_cell.angle_alpha   90.00
_cell.angle_beta   90.00
_cell.angle_gamma   90.00
#
_symmetry.space_group_name_H-M   'P 1'
#
loop_
_entity.id
_entity.type
_entity.pdbx_description
1 polymer ?
#
loop_
_entity_poly.entity_id
_entity_poly.type
_entity_poly.pdbx_seq_one_letter_code
_entity_poly.pdbx_strand_id
1 'polypeptide(L)' 'MIFEENKGVEKFSERIGFVFAYFLFTTILFFALLLLKKLPNSWTYFHIIGVVLLITLAGAGIKRLLK' A
#
# COMPACT_ATOMS: atom_id res chain seq x y z
N MET A 1 -20.66 8.55 25.80
CA MET A 1 -20.88 7.24 25.16
C MET A 1 -19.67 6.39 25.46
N ILE A 2 -19.83 5.36 26.28
CA ILE A 2 -18.78 4.38 26.56
C ILE A 2 -18.80 3.46 25.36
N PHE A 3 -17.91 3.68 24.39
CA PHE A 3 -17.70 2.74 23.31
C PHE A 3 -17.02 1.52 23.94
N GLU A 4 -17.74 0.41 24.04
CA GLU A 4 -17.13 -0.89 24.28
C GLU A 4 -16.06 -1.11 23.21
N GLU A 5 -14.80 -1.11 23.63
CA GLU A 5 -13.62 -1.25 22.79
C GLU A 5 -13.63 -2.65 22.16
N ASN A 6 -14.31 -2.79 21.02
CA ASN A 6 -14.36 -4.05 20.30
C ASN A 6 -13.07 -4.23 19.50
N LYS A 7 -12.02 -4.69 20.19
CA LYS A 7 -10.65 -4.89 19.67
C LYS A 7 -10.59 -5.70 18.37
N GLY A 8 -11.61 -6.53 18.08
CA GLY A 8 -11.71 -7.28 16.83
C GLY A 8 -12.07 -6.40 15.64
N VAL A 9 -13.05 -5.51 15.81
CA VAL A 9 -13.49 -4.57 14.77
C VAL A 9 -12.39 -3.57 14.47
N GLU A 10 -11.70 -3.06 15.50
CA GLU A 10 -10.62 -2.08 15.34
C GLU A 10 -9.46 -2.64 14.50
N LYS A 11 -8.96 -3.84 14.83
CA LYS A 11 -7.89 -4.50 14.05
C LYS A 11 -8.32 -4.82 12.62
N PHE A 12 -9.60 -5.12 12.41
CA PHE A 12 -10.13 -5.37 11.07
C PHE A 12 -10.19 -4.08 10.24
N SER A 13 -10.73 -3.01 10.81
CA SER A 13 -10.78 -1.68 10.20
C SER A 13 -9.38 -1.13 9.90
N GLU A 14 -8.41 -1.35 10.79
CA GLU A 14 -7.02 -0.97 10.57
C GLU A 14 -6.42 -1.69 9.35
N ARG A 15 -6.62 -3.01 9.25
CA ARG A 15 -6.16 -3.81 8.11
C ARG A 15 -6.82 -3.39 6.80
N ILE A 16 -8.14 -3.16 6.82
CA ILE A 16 -8.86 -2.67 5.64
C ILE A 16 -8.36 -1.28 5.24
N GLY A 17 -8.20 -0.38 6.21
CA GLY A 17 -7.68 0.96 5.98
C GLY A 17 -6.29 0.92 5.34
N PHE A 18 -5.42 0.03 5.82
CA PHE A 18 -4.10 -0.18 5.22
C PHE A 18 -4.20 -0.68 3.77
N VAL A 19 -5.01 -1.70 3.50
CA VAL A 19 -5.19 -2.24 2.14
C VAL A 19 -5.76 -1.16 1.21
N PHE A 20 -6.76 -0.40 1.67
CA PHE A 20 -7.34 0.69 0.90
C PHE A 20 -6.33 1.79 0.60
N ALA A 21 -5.59 2.26 1.62
CA ALA A 21 -4.56 3.27 1.45
C ALA A 21 -3.46 2.81 0.50
N TYR A 22 -3.08 1.52 0.55
CA TYR A 22 -2.12 0.92 -0.36
C TYR A 22 -2.59 1.01 -1.83
N PHE A 23 -3.85 0.63 -2.10
CA PHE A 23 -4.42 0.73 -3.44
C PHE A 23 -4.55 2.17 -3.91
N LEU A 24 -4.98 3.08 -3.03
CA LEU A 24 -5.10 4.50 -3.33
C LEU A 24 -3.74 5.10 -3.70
N PHE A 25 -2.72 4.85 -2.88
CA PHE A 25 -1.34 5.28 -3.14
C PHE A 25 -0.83 4.74 -4.48
N THR A 26 -1.02 3.44 -4.72
CA THR A 26 -0.55 2.80 -5.95
C THR A 26 -1.23 3.38 -7.19
N THR A 27 -2.53 3.66 -7.10
CA THR A 27 -3.31 4.31 -8.16
C THR A 27 -2.77 5.71 -8.46
N ILE A 28 -2.58 6.53 -7.42
CA ILE A 28 -2.04 7.89 -7.55
C ILE A 28 -0.65 7.84 -8.17
N LEU A 29 0.22 6.94 -7.69
CA LEU A 29 1.58 6.78 -8.20
C LEU A 29 1.58 6.37 -9.68
N PHE A 30 0.72 5.42 -10.07
CA PHE A 30 0.59 5.01 -11.46
C PHE A 30 0.20 6.18 -12.36
N PHE A 31 -0.83 6.94 -11.98
CA PHE A 31 -1.24 8.12 -12.75
C PHE A 31 -0.15 9.20 -12.79
N ALA A 32 0.55 9.45 -11.68
CA ALA A 32 1.67 10.38 -11.65
C ALA A 32 2.79 9.96 -12.63
N LEU A 33 3.19 8.68 -12.61
CA LEU A 33 4.20 8.15 -13.53
C LEU A 33 3.75 8.18 -14.99
N LEU A 34 2.45 7.95 -15.24
CA LEU A 34 1.84 7.98 -16.57
C LEU A 34 1.85 9.40 -17.14
N LEU A 35 1.42 10.39 -16.35
CA LEU A 35 1.42 11.80 -16.74
C LEU A 35 2.83 12.33 -17.01
N LEU A 36 3.81 11.88 -16.22
CA LEU A 36 5.22 12.26 -16.40
C LEU A 36 5.91 11.52 -17.56
N LYS A 37 5.21 10.61 -18.26
CA LYS A 37 5.77 9.73 -19.31
C LYS A 37 7.03 8.99 -18.83
N LYS A 38 7.10 8.68 -17.53
CA LYS A 38 8.21 7.94 -16.89
C LYS A 38 7.96 6.44 -16.84
N LEU A 39 6.78 6.00 -17.28
CA LEU A 39 6.42 4.60 -17.44
C LEU A 39 6.89 4.08 -18.81
N PRO A 40 7.66 2.98 -18.86
CA PRO A 40 7.91 2.27 -20.10
C PRO A 40 6.58 1.83 -20.73
N ASN A 41 6.49 1.82 -22.06
CA ASN A 41 5.25 1.44 -22.77
C ASN A 41 4.78 0.00 -22.48
N SER A 42 5.69 -0.88 -22.05
CA SER A 42 5.37 -2.27 -21.67
C SER A 42 4.85 -2.40 -20.23
N TRP A 43 4.98 -1.36 -19.40
CA TRP A 43 4.62 -1.42 -17.99
C TRP A 43 3.16 -1.08 -17.78
N THR A 44 2.45 -2.06 -17.23
CA THR A 44 1.04 -1.95 -16.87
C THR A 44 0.87 -1.63 -15.38
N TYR A 45 -0.36 -1.30 -14.97
CA TYR A 45 -0.72 -1.08 -13.58
C TYR A 45 -0.26 -2.21 -12.64
N PHE A 46 -0.32 -3.47 -13.10
CA PHE A 46 0.15 -4.64 -12.33
C PHE A 46 1.64 -4.60 -12.01
N HIS A 47 2.47 -4.05 -12.90
CA HIS A 47 3.91 -3.91 -12.65
C HIS A 47 4.15 -2.90 -11.52
N ILE A 48 3.42 -1.78 -11.52
CA ILE A 48 3.52 -0.78 -10.45
C ILE A 48 3.02 -1.35 -9.12
N ILE A 49 1.91 -2.09 -9.10
CA ILE A 49 1.48 -2.82 -7.90
C ILE A 49 2.60 -3.73 -7.39
N GLY A 50 3.23 -4.53 -8.26
CA GLY A 50 4.31 -5.45 -7.86
C GLY A 50 5.52 -4.73 -7.26
N VAL A 51 5.93 -3.60 -7.85
CA VAL A 51 7.04 -2.78 -7.35
C VAL A 51 6.70 -2.20 -5.98
N VAL A 52 5.52 -1.59 -5.82
CA VAL A 52 5.09 -1.02 -4.53
C VAL A 52 5.01 -2.12 -3.46
N LEU A 53 4.57 -3.32 -3.84
CA LEU A 53 4.46 -4.47 -2.93
C LEU A 53 5.85 -4.92 -2.47
N LEU A 54 6.80 -5.04 -3.39
CA LEU A 54 8.19 -5.36 -3.08
C LEU A 54 8.82 -4.34 -2.13
N ILE A 55 8.62 -3.04 -2.37
CA ILE A 55 9.13 -1.97 -1.50
C ILE A 55 8.51 -2.08 -0.11
N THR A 56 7.20 -2.31 -0.04
CA THR A 56 6.47 -2.44 1.23
C THR A 56 6.97 -3.65 2.03
N LEU A 57 7.16 -4.80 1.37
CA LEU A 57 7.73 -6.00 1.99
C LEU A 57 9.17 -5.80 2.42
N ALA A 58 10.01 -5.14 1.61
CA ALA A 58 11.39 -4.82 1.96
C ALA A 58 11.45 -3.93 3.20
N GLY A 59 10.62 -2.87 3.25
CA GLY A 59 10.51 -2.00 4.42
C GLY A 59 10.06 -2.76 5.67
N ALA A 60 9.10 -3.67 5.55
CA ALA A 60 8.67 -4.54 6.64
C ALA A 60 9.78 -5.51 7.10
N GLY A 61 10.54 -6.09 6.15
CA GLY A 61 11.69 -6.95 6.42
C GLY A 61 12.80 -6.23 7.16
N ILE A 62 13.19 -5.03 6.70
CA ILE A 62 14.19 -4.18 7.35
C ILE A 62 13.73 -3.80 8.77
N LYS A 63 12.47 -3.39 8.94
CA LYS A 63 11.90 -3.08 10.26
C LYS A 63 11.99 -4.27 11.23
N ARG A 64 11.88 -5.50 10.71
CA ARG A 64 12.02 -6.71 11.50
C ARG A 64 13.48 -7.08 11.80
N LEU A 65 14.43 -6.67 10.97
CA LEU A 65 15.87 -6.90 11.20
C LEU A 65 16.48 -5.89 12.17
N LEU A 66 15.97 -4.65 12.18
CA LEU A 66 16.45 -3.58 13.05
C LEU A 66 15.86 -3.60 14.47
N LYS A 67 14.89 -4.49 14.75
CA LYS A 67 14.19 -4.61 16.03
C LYS A 67 14.43 -6.00 16.62
#